data_AF-A0A6G2K3D7-F1
#
_entry.id   AF-A0A6G2K3D7-F1
#
_cell.length_a   1.000
_cell.length_b   1.000
_cell.length_c   1.000
_cell.angle_alpha   90.00
_cell.angle_beta   90.00
_cell.angle_gamma   90.00
#
_symmetry.space_group_name_H-M   'P 1'
#
loop_
_entity.id
_entity.type
_entity.pdbx_description
1 polymer ?
#
loop_
_entity_poly.entity_id
_entity_poly.type
_entity_poly.pdbx_seq_one_letter_code
_entity_poly.pdbx_strand_id
1 'polypeptide(L)'
;MHIKISNLQAKVLDDISQKIQVSAGGETESATSQTTPSVLNEIQQLADERDRLRRPFVALSELTQSILQYQAIRVSGRSALGEGTDGITLGEEIGETAFGTVAETIASDKLSSGEKQMLSFLCYNAFSENTAIFIDEPELSMHVDWQRLLLPTLLEQGTGNQFFIATHSPFICAKYPDKEIPLGDKGETN
;
A
#
# COMPACT_ATOMS: atom_id res chain seq x y z
N MET A 1 -7.52 -13.79 -0.48
CA MET A 1 -7.52 -12.87 0.69
C MET A 1 -8.94 -12.47 1.09
N HIS A 2 -9.83 -12.15 0.13
CA HIS A 2 -11.26 -11.91 0.35
C HIS A 2 -12.00 -13.00 1.15
N ILE A 3 -11.75 -14.29 0.85
CA ILE A 3 -12.39 -15.40 1.58
C ILE A 3 -12.02 -15.39 3.07
N LYS A 4 -10.79 -14.98 3.44
CA LYS A 4 -10.37 -14.92 4.85
C LYS A 4 -11.05 -13.78 5.60
N ILE A 5 -11.23 -12.62 4.95
CA ILE A 5 -11.87 -11.44 5.56
C ILE A 5 -13.37 -11.68 5.73
N SER A 6 -14.07 -12.20 4.72
CA SER A 6 -15.50 -12.55 4.85
C SER A 6 -15.73 -13.67 5.87
N ASN A 7 -14.84 -14.66 5.96
CA ASN A 7 -14.93 -15.69 6.98
C ASN A 7 -14.65 -15.14 8.40
N LEU A 8 -13.75 -14.17 8.55
CA LEU A 8 -13.50 -13.49 9.82
C LEU A 8 -14.70 -12.64 10.23
N GLN A 9 -15.30 -11.89 9.31
CA GLN A 9 -16.52 -11.11 9.57
C GLN A 9 -17.71 -12.01 9.93
N ALA A 10 -17.90 -13.13 9.23
CA ALA A 10 -18.93 -14.10 9.54
C ALA A 10 -18.72 -14.74 10.92
N LYS A 11 -17.47 -15.05 11.28
CA LYS A 11 -17.12 -15.65 12.58
C LYS A 11 -17.32 -14.66 13.73
N VAL A 12 -16.95 -13.39 13.55
CA VAL A 12 -17.20 -12.32 14.52
C VAL A 12 -18.70 -12.08 14.71
N LEU A 13 -19.49 -12.12 13.63
CA LEU A 13 -20.94 -11.97 13.69
C LEU A 13 -21.63 -13.15 14.40
N ASP A 14 -21.11 -14.37 14.20
CA ASP A 14 -21.61 -15.59 14.84
C ASP A 14 -21.26 -15.61 16.35
N ASP A 15 -20.04 -15.21 16.72
CA ASP A 15 -19.63 -15.03 18.13
C ASP A 15 -20.47 -13.95 18.83
N ILE A 16 -20.77 -12.83 18.15
CA ILE A 16 -21.65 -11.77 18.68
C ILE A 16 -23.09 -12.29 18.85
N SER A 17 -23.62 -13.04 17.87
CA SER A 17 -24.97 -13.64 17.96
C SER A 17 -25.08 -14.65 19.10
N GLN A 18 -24.08 -15.52 19.26
CA GLN A 18 -24.02 -16.50 20.36
C GLN A 18 -23.98 -15.80 21.72
N LYS A 19 -23.19 -14.73 21.85
CA LYS A 19 -23.05 -13.98 23.12
C LYS A 19 -24.31 -13.19 23.48
N ILE A 20 -25.06 -12.72 22.49
CA ILE A 20 -26.35 -12.05 22.67
C ILE A 20 -27.44 -13.08 23.04
N GLN A 21 -27.47 -14.26 22.40
CA GLN A 21 -28.46 -15.31 22.72
C GLN A 21 -28.27 -15.90 24.12
N VAL A 22 -27.03 -16.09 24.58
CA VAL A 22 -26.74 -16.51 25.97
C VAL A 22 -27.20 -15.46 26.98
N SER A 23 -27.25 -14.18 26.59
CA SER A 23 -27.67 -13.07 27.45
C SER A 23 -29.20 -12.87 27.53
N ALA A 24 -30.00 -13.50 26.66
CA ALA A 24 -31.45 -13.32 26.63
C ALA A 24 -32.22 -14.27 27.59
N GLY A 25 -31.54 -15.21 28.24
CA GLY A 25 -32.14 -16.26 29.07
C GLY A 25 -32.12 -16.05 30.59
N GLY A 26 -31.76 -14.87 31.10
CA GLY A 26 -31.67 -14.62 32.55
C GLY A 26 -32.06 -13.19 32.90
N GLU A 27 -33.15 -13.05 33.65
CA GLU A 27 -33.66 -11.78 34.17
C GLU A 27 -32.68 -11.09 35.13
N THR A 28 -32.88 -9.78 35.28
CA THR A 28 -32.48 -8.86 36.37
C THR A 28 -31.14 -8.12 36.24
N GLU A 29 -31.23 -6.89 35.72
CA GLU A 29 -30.63 -5.65 36.24
C GLU A 29 -29.39 -5.81 37.16
N SER A 30 -28.17 -5.86 36.59
CA SER A 30 -26.91 -5.39 37.23
C SER A 30 -25.61 -5.76 36.46
N ALA A 31 -25.63 -5.92 35.13
CA ALA A 31 -24.43 -6.35 34.40
C ALA A 31 -24.07 -5.53 33.13
N THR A 32 -24.76 -4.42 32.85
CA THR A 32 -24.58 -3.65 31.60
C THR A 32 -23.26 -2.86 31.51
N SER A 33 -22.42 -2.86 32.55
CA SER A 33 -21.20 -2.04 32.62
C SER A 33 -19.88 -2.79 32.38
N GLN A 34 -19.88 -4.13 32.30
CA GLN A 34 -18.62 -4.89 32.19
C GLN A 34 -18.32 -5.42 30.78
N THR A 35 -19.32 -5.61 29.92
CA THR A 35 -19.17 -6.10 28.54
C THR A 35 -18.90 -5.01 27.51
N THR A 36 -19.34 -3.78 27.78
CA THR A 36 -19.14 -2.60 26.93
C THR A 36 -17.67 -2.17 26.76
N PRO A 37 -16.80 -2.12 27.79
CA PRO A 37 -15.42 -1.69 27.61
C PRO A 37 -14.58 -2.69 26.79
N SER A 38 -14.88 -4.00 26.85
CA SER A 38 -14.17 -5.03 26.06
C SER A 38 -14.46 -4.87 24.57
N VAL A 39 -15.73 -4.72 24.19
CA VAL A 39 -16.14 -4.56 22.78
C VAL A 39 -15.65 -3.22 22.23
N LEU A 40 -15.68 -2.16 23.05
CA LEU A 40 -15.20 -0.84 22.64
C LEU A 40 -13.67 -0.85 22.40
N ASN A 41 -12.92 -1.61 23.20
CA ASN A 41 -11.47 -1.79 23.00
C ASN A 41 -11.16 -2.63 21.75
N GLU A 42 -11.94 -3.69 21.47
CA GLU A 42 -11.82 -4.48 20.24
C GLU A 42 -12.14 -3.64 18.98
N ILE A 43 -13.19 -2.82 19.02
CA ILE A 43 -13.55 -1.90 17.92
C ILE A 43 -12.43 -0.87 17.71
N GLN A 44 -11.85 -0.33 18.79
CA GLN A 44 -10.72 0.60 18.69
C GLN A 44 -9.51 -0.07 18.04
N GLN A 45 -9.15 -1.28 18.48
CA GLN A 45 -8.04 -2.04 17.89
C GLN A 45 -8.26 -2.36 16.41
N LEU A 46 -9.49 -2.73 16.02
CA LEU A 46 -9.85 -2.96 14.62
C LEU A 46 -9.81 -1.69 13.79
N ALA A 47 -10.25 -0.56 14.35
CA ALA A 47 -10.15 0.75 13.68
C ALA A 47 -8.68 1.14 13.47
N ASP A 48 -7.84 0.97 14.49
CA ASP A 48 -6.40 1.25 14.42
C ASP A 48 -5.69 0.34 13.40
N GLU A 49 -6.05 -0.95 13.38
CA GLU A 49 -5.53 -1.91 12.40
C GLU A 49 -5.97 -1.57 10.98
N ARG A 50 -7.26 -1.23 10.79
CA ARG A 50 -7.79 -0.76 9.50
C ARG A 50 -7.04 0.47 9.03
N ASP A 51 -6.83 1.45 9.90
CA ASP A 51 -6.16 2.70 9.57
C ASP A 51 -4.70 2.43 9.20
N ARG A 52 -4.01 1.54 9.93
CA ARG A 52 -2.66 1.08 9.56
C ARG A 52 -2.64 0.44 8.17
N LEU A 53 -3.59 -0.42 7.86
CA LEU A 53 -3.68 -1.07 6.55
C LEU A 53 -4.03 -0.09 5.43
N ARG A 54 -4.77 0.99 5.71
CA ARG A 54 -5.17 2.01 4.72
C ARG A 54 -4.08 3.03 4.42
N ARG A 55 -3.23 3.37 5.40
CA ARG A 55 -2.10 4.31 5.24
C ARG A 55 -1.29 4.12 3.94
N PRO A 56 -0.78 2.91 3.62
CA PRO A 56 0.02 2.71 2.41
C PRO A 56 -0.78 2.98 1.13
N PHE A 57 -2.07 2.66 1.11
CA PHE A 57 -2.93 2.92 -0.06
C PHE A 57 -3.24 4.41 -0.22
N VAL A 58 -3.47 5.14 0.87
CA VAL A 58 -3.71 6.59 0.82
C VAL A 58 -2.47 7.31 0.31
N ALA A 59 -1.30 7.03 0.90
CA ALA A 59 -0.04 7.61 0.46
C ALA A 59 0.26 7.27 -1.02
N LEU A 60 0.02 6.03 -1.43
CA LEU A 60 0.19 5.61 -2.81
C LEU A 60 -0.76 6.33 -3.78
N SER A 61 -2.01 6.56 -3.37
CA SER A 61 -3.01 7.27 -4.16
C SER A 61 -2.58 8.72 -4.43
N GLU A 62 -2.19 9.43 -3.37
CA GLU A 62 -1.71 10.82 -3.46
C GLU A 62 -0.48 10.94 -4.37
N LEU A 63 0.48 10.03 -4.21
CA LEU A 63 1.71 10.02 -5.02
C LEU A 63 1.45 9.64 -6.47
N THR A 64 0.55 8.69 -6.71
CA THR A 64 0.13 8.30 -8.06
C THR A 64 -0.49 9.47 -8.80
N GLN A 65 -1.38 10.21 -8.13
CA GLN A 65 -2.02 11.39 -8.70
C GLN A 65 -1.00 12.50 -8.95
N SER A 66 -0.07 12.72 -8.01
CA SER A 66 0.95 13.77 -8.14
C SER A 66 1.98 13.49 -9.25
N ILE A 67 2.35 12.23 -9.47
CA ILE A 67 3.48 11.87 -10.33
C ILE A 67 3.01 11.35 -11.69
N LEU A 68 2.07 10.41 -11.68
CA LEU A 68 1.56 9.78 -12.90
C LEU A 68 0.40 10.58 -13.53
N GLN A 69 -0.12 11.60 -12.82
CA GLN A 69 -1.21 12.46 -13.28
C GLN A 69 -2.49 11.69 -13.62
N TYR A 70 -2.63 10.46 -13.12
CA TYR A 70 -3.83 9.64 -13.25
C TYR A 70 -4.67 9.73 -11.98
N GLN A 71 -5.99 9.86 -12.15
CA GLN A 71 -6.93 9.88 -11.01
C GLN A 71 -7.04 8.51 -10.32
N ALA A 72 -7.03 7.44 -11.11
CA ALA A 72 -7.05 6.08 -10.59
C ALA A 72 -6.37 5.08 -11.53
N ILE A 73 -5.71 4.08 -10.97
CA ILE A 73 -5.08 2.96 -11.68
C ILE A 73 -5.72 1.65 -11.23
N ARG A 74 -6.28 0.88 -12.16
CA ARG A 74 -6.79 -0.48 -11.90
C ARG A 74 -5.73 -1.51 -12.17
N VAL A 75 -5.25 -2.14 -11.11
CA VAL A 75 -4.39 -3.32 -11.17
C VAL A 75 -5.29 -4.55 -11.22
N SER A 76 -5.45 -5.13 -12.41
CA SER A 76 -6.30 -6.32 -12.59
C SER A 76 -5.47 -7.59 -12.40
N GLY A 77 -5.89 -8.49 -11.51
CA GLY A 77 -5.31 -9.82 -11.35
C GLY A 77 -6.15 -10.91 -12.01
N ARG A 78 -5.54 -12.07 -12.28
CA ARG A 78 -6.30 -13.30 -12.56
C ARG A 78 -6.80 -13.86 -11.23
N SER A 79 -8.11 -13.86 -11.01
CA SER A 79 -8.69 -14.56 -9.86
C SER A 79 -8.43 -16.07 -10.00
N ALA A 80 -8.05 -16.71 -8.90
CA ALA A 80 -7.73 -18.15 -8.85
C ALA A 80 -8.90 -19.06 -9.23
N LEU A 81 -10.12 -18.51 -9.33
CA LEU A 81 -11.37 -19.23 -9.58
C LEU A 81 -11.94 -19.01 -11.00
N GLY A 82 -11.23 -18.34 -11.90
CA GLY A 82 -11.57 -18.30 -13.33
C GLY A 82 -12.80 -17.47 -13.72
N GLU A 83 -13.63 -17.02 -12.77
CA GLU A 83 -14.79 -16.15 -13.02
C GLU A 83 -14.64 -14.85 -12.21
N GLY A 84 -14.05 -13.83 -12.84
CA GLY A 84 -13.93 -12.48 -12.29
C GLY A 84 -12.53 -11.87 -12.46
N THR A 85 -12.48 -10.59 -12.87
CA THR A 85 -11.24 -9.80 -12.77
C THR A 85 -11.18 -9.17 -11.38
N ASP A 86 -10.71 -9.95 -10.40
CA ASP A 86 -10.35 -9.40 -9.09
C ASP A 86 -9.22 -8.39 -9.30
N GLY A 87 -9.57 -7.11 -9.28
CA GLY A 87 -8.65 -6.01 -9.49
C GLY A 87 -8.71 -5.03 -8.33
N ILE A 88 -7.56 -4.48 -7.98
CA ILE A 88 -7.41 -3.42 -6.98
C ILE A 88 -7.35 -2.09 -7.73
N THR A 89 -8.12 -1.10 -7.28
CA THR A 89 -8.05 0.27 -7.79
C THR A 89 -7.25 1.13 -6.82
N LEU A 90 -6.22 1.81 -7.32
CA LEU A 90 -5.36 2.76 -6.60
C LEU A 90 -5.74 4.17 -7.06
N GLY A 91 -6.30 5.03 -6.21
CA GLY A 91 -6.81 6.34 -6.64
C GLY A 91 -7.77 6.96 -5.61
N GLU A 92 -8.31 8.13 -5.92
CA GLU A 92 -9.18 8.91 -5.01
C GLU A 92 -10.32 8.06 -4.42
N GLU A 93 -10.64 8.34 -3.16
CA GLU A 93 -11.53 7.58 -2.28
C GLU A 93 -12.75 7.02 -3.02
N ILE A 94 -12.87 5.71 -2.95
CA ILE A 94 -14.18 5.10 -2.95
C ILE A 94 -14.30 4.40 -1.62
N GLY A 95 -15.32 4.79 -0.86
CA GLY A 95 -15.70 4.12 0.39
C GLY A 95 -15.82 2.61 0.20
N GLU A 96 -16.02 1.90 1.30
CA GLU A 96 -15.99 0.44 1.47
C GLU A 96 -16.81 -0.40 0.45
N THR A 97 -17.51 0.23 -0.49
CA THR A 97 -18.45 -0.36 -1.46
C THR A 97 -18.14 -0.16 -2.94
N ALA A 98 -16.95 0.26 -3.39
CA ALA A 98 -16.70 0.35 -4.84
C ALA A 98 -15.59 -0.55 -5.35
N PHE A 99 -15.99 -1.78 -5.59
CA PHE A 99 -15.44 -2.63 -6.64
C PHE A 99 -16.01 -2.22 -8.04
N GLY A 100 -16.08 -0.92 -8.33
CA GLY A 100 -16.85 -0.39 -9.47
C GLY A 100 -16.35 0.95 -10.01
N THR A 101 -15.79 0.89 -11.22
CA THR A 101 -15.59 1.96 -12.22
C THR A 101 -15.55 3.41 -11.72
N VAL A 102 -14.34 3.92 -11.42
CA VAL A 102 -14.08 5.36 -11.54
C VAL A 102 -13.99 5.66 -13.03
N ALA A 103 -14.74 6.65 -13.52
CA ALA A 103 -14.85 6.99 -14.94
C ALA A 103 -13.51 7.36 -15.61
N GLU A 104 -12.48 7.66 -14.81
CA GLU A 104 -11.11 7.95 -15.24
C GLU A 104 -10.09 6.94 -14.68
N THR A 105 -10.46 5.66 -14.59
CA THR A 105 -9.50 4.61 -14.20
C THR A 105 -8.69 4.12 -15.39
N ILE A 106 -7.36 4.25 -15.34
CA ILE A 106 -6.47 3.61 -16.33
C ILE A 106 -6.17 2.17 -15.90
N ALA A 107 -6.28 1.22 -16.83
CA ALA A 107 -5.84 -0.14 -16.57
C ALA A 107 -4.31 -0.18 -16.48
N SER A 108 -3.75 -0.93 -15.51
CA SER A 108 -2.30 -1.09 -15.34
C SER A 108 -1.59 -1.53 -16.62
N ASP A 109 -2.26 -2.27 -17.51
CA ASP A 109 -1.68 -2.71 -18.79
C ASP A 109 -1.39 -1.56 -19.76
N LYS A 110 -2.14 -0.46 -19.65
CA LYS A 110 -2.01 0.74 -20.49
C LYS A 110 -0.89 1.68 -20.03
N LEU A 111 -0.34 1.46 -18.85
CA LEU A 111 0.82 2.20 -18.37
C LEU A 111 2.06 1.90 -19.22
N SER A 112 2.88 2.91 -19.46
CA SER A 112 4.21 2.76 -20.05
C SER A 112 5.11 1.91 -19.15
N SER A 113 6.18 1.32 -19.70
CA SER A 113 7.11 0.50 -18.92
C SER A 113 7.72 1.28 -17.75
N GLY A 114 8.08 2.54 -17.96
CA GLY A 114 8.58 3.41 -16.90
C GLY A 114 7.55 3.70 -15.80
N GLU A 115 6.27 3.80 -16.13
CA GLU A 115 5.21 4.07 -15.12
C GLU A 115 4.88 2.82 -14.32
N LYS A 116 4.89 1.65 -14.98
CA LYS A 116 4.79 0.37 -14.28
C LYS A 116 5.94 0.20 -13.29
N GLN A 117 7.15 0.59 -13.68
CA GLN A 117 8.32 0.52 -12.81
C GLN A 117 8.23 1.49 -11.64
N MET A 118 7.89 2.76 -11.89
CA MET A 118 7.68 3.77 -10.85
C MET A 118 6.60 3.32 -9.86
N LEU A 119 5.43 2.90 -10.36
CA LEU A 119 4.34 2.39 -9.54
C LEU A 119 4.78 1.18 -8.71
N SER A 120 5.58 0.28 -9.28
CA SER A 120 6.11 -0.88 -8.55
C SER A 120 6.96 -0.45 -7.36
N PHE A 121 7.87 0.52 -7.53
CA PHE A 121 8.68 1.04 -6.42
C PHE A 121 7.83 1.67 -5.33
N LEU A 122 6.83 2.49 -5.71
CA LEU A 122 5.92 3.12 -4.76
C LEU A 122 5.10 2.09 -3.96
N CYS A 123 4.62 1.04 -4.64
CA CYS A 123 3.93 -0.07 -3.99
C CYS A 123 4.85 -0.82 -3.02
N TYR A 124 6.03 -1.25 -3.48
CA TYR A 124 6.98 -1.99 -2.64
C TYR A 124 7.35 -1.22 -1.38
N ASN A 125 7.58 0.08 -1.53
CA ASN A 125 7.90 0.94 -0.40
C ASN A 125 6.70 1.16 0.51
N ALA A 126 5.50 1.42 -0.02
CA ALA A 126 4.29 1.60 0.79
C ALA A 126 4.00 0.37 1.67
N PHE A 127 4.14 -0.83 1.13
CA PHE A 127 3.81 -2.07 1.85
C PHE A 127 4.95 -2.64 2.69
N SER A 128 6.10 -1.96 2.75
CA SER A 128 7.23 -2.37 3.58
C SER A 128 7.50 -1.28 4.61
N GLU A 129 7.70 -1.63 5.88
CA GLU A 129 8.02 -0.67 6.93
C GLU A 129 9.34 -1.05 7.63
N ASN A 130 10.18 -0.06 7.91
CA ASN A 130 11.47 -0.21 8.60
C ASN A 130 12.37 -1.33 8.03
N THR A 131 12.42 -1.46 6.71
CA THR A 131 13.23 -2.48 6.02
C THR A 131 14.31 -1.89 5.13
N ALA A 132 15.33 -2.70 4.83
CA ALA A 132 16.33 -2.39 3.81
C ALA A 132 15.85 -2.83 2.43
N ILE A 133 15.80 -1.90 1.48
CA ILE A 133 15.39 -2.12 0.10
C ILE A 133 16.59 -1.92 -0.81
N PHE A 134 16.90 -2.93 -1.63
CA PHE A 134 17.94 -2.89 -2.64
C PHE A 134 17.30 -2.73 -4.01
N ILE A 135 17.76 -1.75 -4.77
CA ILE A 135 17.25 -1.44 -6.11
C ILE A 135 18.43 -1.41 -7.08
N ASP A 136 18.33 -2.20 -8.14
CA ASP A 136 19.34 -2.29 -9.19
C ASP A 136 18.78 -1.68 -10.48
N GLU A 137 19.58 -0.84 -11.15
CA GLU A 137 19.25 -0.15 -12.39
C GLU A 137 17.82 0.46 -12.44
N PRO A 138 17.42 1.27 -11.44
CA PRO A 138 16.09 1.88 -11.42
C PRO A 138 15.79 2.78 -12.62
N GLU A 139 16.80 3.29 -13.32
CA GLU A 139 16.65 4.14 -14.51
C GLU A 139 16.17 3.39 -15.77
N LEU A 140 16.20 2.06 -15.76
CA LEU A 140 15.93 1.25 -16.95
C LEU A 140 14.50 1.45 -17.44
N SER A 141 14.31 2.18 -18.55
CA SER A 141 13.00 2.56 -19.12
C SER A 141 12.32 3.78 -18.48
N MET A 142 13.02 4.52 -17.61
CA MET A 142 12.48 5.69 -16.91
C MET A 142 12.93 7.01 -17.54
N HIS A 143 12.01 7.97 -17.69
CA HIS A 143 12.34 9.33 -18.15
C HIS A 143 13.21 10.07 -17.12
N VAL A 144 14.10 10.95 -17.58
CA VAL A 144 15.07 11.68 -16.74
C VAL A 144 14.43 12.44 -15.58
N ASP A 145 13.25 13.04 -15.81
CA ASP A 145 12.55 13.77 -14.75
C ASP A 145 12.08 12.85 -13.62
N TRP A 146 11.70 11.61 -13.95
CA TRP A 146 11.24 10.64 -12.96
C TRP A 146 12.41 10.04 -12.18
N GLN A 147 13.57 9.89 -12.82
CA GLN A 147 14.80 9.50 -12.12
C GLN A 147 15.14 10.50 -11.00
N ARG A 148 14.94 11.81 -11.22
CA ARG A 148 15.14 12.86 -10.21
C ARG A 148 14.09 12.87 -9.10
N LEU A 149 12.91 12.31 -9.37
CA LEU A 149 11.78 12.26 -8.44
C LEU A 149 11.73 10.95 -7.65
N LEU A 150 12.31 9.86 -8.16
CA LEU A 150 12.22 8.51 -7.59
C LEU A 150 12.57 8.47 -6.09
N LEU A 151 13.83 8.76 -5.75
CA LEU A 151 14.30 8.69 -4.36
C LEU A 151 13.56 9.64 -3.41
N PRO A 152 13.38 10.94 -3.75
CA PRO A 152 12.57 11.85 -2.92
C PRO A 152 11.18 11.32 -2.64
N THR A 153 10.49 10.81 -3.67
CA THR A 153 9.14 10.26 -3.53
C THR A 153 9.11 9.07 -2.57
N LEU A 154 10.09 8.16 -2.70
CA LEU A 154 10.18 7.00 -1.81
C LEU A 154 10.45 7.41 -0.35
N LEU A 155 11.25 8.45 -0.13
CA LEU A 155 11.51 8.95 1.22
C LEU A 155 10.29 9.69 1.81
N GLU A 156 9.53 10.41 0.98
CA GLU A 156 8.31 11.13 1.39
C GLU A 156 7.20 10.20 1.90
N GLN A 157 7.19 8.91 1.50
CA GLN A 157 6.24 7.92 2.03
C GLN A 157 6.41 7.63 3.53
N GLY A 158 7.54 8.03 4.15
CA GLY A 158 7.69 7.99 5.61
C GLY A 158 7.67 6.59 6.23
N THR A 159 7.98 5.55 5.45
CA THR A 159 7.93 4.13 5.85
C THR A 159 9.07 3.70 6.77
N GLY A 160 10.07 4.57 6.97
CA GLY A 160 11.29 4.25 7.71
C GLY A 160 12.25 3.32 6.96
N ASN A 161 12.01 3.08 5.67
CA ASN A 161 12.84 2.19 4.86
C ASN A 161 14.19 2.83 4.51
N GLN A 162 15.23 1.99 4.47
CA GLN A 162 16.56 2.36 4.00
C GLN A 162 16.75 1.86 2.56
N PHE A 163 17.18 2.75 1.66
CA PHE A 163 17.39 2.42 0.25
C PHE A 163 18.88 2.27 -0.07
N PHE A 164 19.22 1.18 -0.75
CA PHE A 164 20.51 0.96 -1.38
C PHE A 164 20.29 0.88 -2.89
N ILE A 165 20.90 1.77 -3.65
CA ILE A 165 20.67 1.87 -5.09
C ILE A 165 21.99 1.68 -5.84
N ALA A 166 21.99 0.72 -6.77
CA ALA A 166 23.00 0.62 -7.82
C ALA A 166 22.42 1.27 -9.09
N THR A 167 23.12 2.25 -9.63
CA THR A 167 22.64 3.04 -10.78
C THR A 167 23.84 3.61 -11.55
N HIS A 168 23.68 3.69 -12.87
CA HIS A 168 24.56 4.44 -13.76
C HIS A 168 24.05 5.87 -14.00
N SER A 169 22.83 6.20 -13.57
CA SER A 169 22.23 7.52 -13.77
C SER A 169 22.69 8.53 -12.72
N PRO A 170 23.39 9.61 -13.13
CA PRO A 170 23.75 10.69 -12.21
C PRO A 170 22.52 11.44 -11.70
N PHE A 171 21.37 11.34 -12.37
CA PHE A 171 20.16 12.07 -11.99
C PHE A 171 19.49 11.54 -10.72
N ILE A 172 19.72 10.26 -10.39
CA ILE A 172 19.20 9.62 -9.19
C ILE A 172 20.04 10.03 -7.97
N CYS A 173 21.37 10.01 -8.10
CA CYS A 173 22.31 10.34 -7.03
C CYS A 173 22.49 11.85 -6.81
N ALA A 174 22.19 12.71 -7.80
CA ALA A 174 22.49 14.15 -7.76
C ALA A 174 21.97 14.91 -6.51
N LYS A 175 20.88 14.46 -5.89
CA LYS A 175 20.34 15.08 -4.67
C LYS A 175 21.04 14.64 -3.38
N TYR A 176 21.84 13.58 -3.42
CA TYR A 176 22.48 12.96 -2.25
C TYR A 176 23.98 12.71 -2.50
N PRO A 177 24.76 13.75 -2.84
CA PRO A 177 26.19 13.59 -3.15
C PRO A 177 27.02 13.09 -1.95
N ASP A 178 26.54 13.32 -0.73
CA ASP A 178 27.14 12.83 0.52
C ASP A 178 26.92 11.32 0.76
N LYS A 179 26.05 10.67 -0.03
CA LYS A 179 25.68 9.26 0.12
C LYS A 179 26.04 8.41 -1.11
N GLU A 180 26.84 8.95 -2.01
CA GLU A 180 27.33 8.25 -3.19
C GLU A 180 28.61 7.48 -2.89
N ILE A 181 28.67 6.22 -3.31
CA ILE A 181 29.88 5.40 -3.28
C ILE A 181 30.22 5.04 -4.72
N PRO A 182 31.21 5.72 -5.36
CA PRO A 182 31.58 5.41 -6.73
C PRO A 182 32.21 4.01 -6.78
N LEU A 183 31.67 3.15 -7.64
CA LEU A 183 32.19 1.81 -7.90
C LEU A 183 33.02 1.84 -9.19
N GLY A 184 34.32 1.60 -9.06
CA GLY A 184 35.27 1.57 -10.17
C GLY A 184 36.68 1.29 -9.66
N ASP A 185 37.55 0.81 -10.54
CA ASP A 185 38.96 0.60 -10.18
C ASP A 185 39.58 1.95 -9.81
N LYS A 186 40.17 2.04 -8.61
CA LYS A 186 41.25 2.99 -8.34
C LYS A 186 42.50 2.52 -9.11
N GLY A 187 42.42 2.53 -10.43
CA GLY A 187 43.48 2.17 -11.36
C GLY A 187 44.04 3.42 -12.02
N GLU A 188 45.25 3.78 -11.61
CA GLU A 188 46.19 4.66 -12.32
C GLU A 188 45.86 6.17 -12.36
N THR A 189 46.27 6.85 -11.28
CA THR A 189 46.94 8.15 -11.47
C THR A 189 48.44 7.88 -11.53
N ASN A 190 48.99 7.92 -12.75
CA ASN A 190 50.43 8.07 -13.00
C ASN A 190 50.79 9.55 -12.93
#